data_AF-A0A1Y6D6L2-F1
#
_entry.id   AF-A0A1Y6D6L2-F1
#
_cell.length_a   1.000
_cell.length_b   1.000
_cell.length_c   1.000
_cell.angle_alpha   90.00
_cell.angle_beta   90.00
_cell.angle_gamma   90.00
#
_symmetry.space_group_name_H-M   'P 1'
#
loop_
_entity.id
_entity.type
_entity.pdbx_description
1 polymer ?
#
loop_
_entity_poly.entity_id
_entity_poly.type
_entity_poly.pdbx_seq_one_letter_code
_entity_poly.pdbx_strand_id
1 'polypeptide(L)'
;MATQPLLIKIATAAEMIDCSRATIYRMLSAREYAAKIETGEKQVEDVPADVRPYLDCGFPRPVKKIGSLGARLSRAEVEAWIARQVQP
;
A
#
# COMPACT_ATOMS: atom_id res chain seq x y z
N MET A 1 -7.45 -7.99 27.38
CA MET A 1 -7.58 -7.67 25.94
C MET A 1 -6.20 -7.35 25.42
N ALA A 2 -5.70 -8.06 24.40
CA ALA A 2 -4.40 -7.77 23.82
C ALA A 2 -4.50 -6.49 22.98
N THR A 3 -3.71 -5.46 23.31
CA THR A 3 -3.61 -4.24 22.52
C THR A 3 -3.03 -4.61 21.16
N GLN A 4 -3.87 -4.57 20.12
CA GLN A 4 -3.42 -4.91 18.78
C GLN A 4 -2.33 -3.93 18.32
N PRO A 5 -1.33 -4.38 17.55
CA PRO A 5 -0.25 -3.51 17.11
C PRO A 5 -0.80 -2.42 16.19
N LEU A 6 -0.53 -1.17 16.53
CA LEU A 6 -0.90 0.00 15.73
C LEU A 6 -0.24 -0.01 14.35
N LEU A 7 0.96 -0.60 14.26
CA LEU A 7 1.75 -0.72 13.03
C LEU A 7 1.96 -2.19 12.66
N ILE A 8 1.55 -2.56 11.45
CA ILE A 8 1.64 -3.91 10.91
C ILE A 8 2.74 -4.03 9.84
N LYS A 9 3.26 -5.24 9.65
CA LYS A 9 4.19 -5.57 8.57
C LYS A 9 3.43 -5.77 7.26
N ILE A 10 4.14 -5.70 6.13
CA ILE A 10 3.60 -6.06 4.81
C ILE A 10 2.99 -7.47 4.80
N ALA A 11 3.62 -8.45 5.46
CA ALA A 11 3.08 -9.80 5.57
C ALA A 11 1.68 -9.81 6.20
N THR A 12 1.52 -9.14 7.34
CA THR A 12 0.23 -9.04 8.02
C THR A 12 -0.81 -8.29 7.19
N ALA A 13 -0.43 -7.21 6.50
CA ALA A 13 -1.35 -6.51 5.60
C ALA A 13 -1.80 -7.42 4.43
N ALA A 14 -0.89 -8.22 3.88
CA ALA A 14 -1.21 -9.17 2.81
C ALA A 14 -2.22 -10.24 3.29
N GLU A 15 -2.05 -10.75 4.51
CA GLU A 15 -2.98 -11.68 5.16
C GLU A 15 -4.36 -11.04 5.39
N MET A 16 -4.41 -9.77 5.83
CA MET A 16 -5.67 -9.07 6.06
C MET A 16 -6.49 -8.81 4.78
N ILE A 17 -5.80 -8.65 3.65
CA ILE A 17 -6.41 -8.35 2.34
C ILE A 17 -6.63 -9.64 1.52
N ASP A 18 -6.18 -10.79 2.04
CA ASP A 18 -6.16 -12.07 1.34
C ASP A 18 -5.45 -11.99 -0.03
N CYS A 19 -4.22 -11.46 -0.03
CA CYS A 19 -3.44 -11.32 -1.25
C CYS A 19 -1.95 -11.65 -1.05
N SER A 20 -1.19 -11.68 -2.14
CA SER A 20 0.26 -11.93 -2.07
C SER A 20 1.02 -10.72 -1.52
N ARG A 21 2.13 -10.98 -0.81
CA ARG A 21 3.07 -9.91 -0.38
C ARG A 21 3.55 -9.07 -1.56
N ALA A 22 3.78 -9.69 -2.72
CA ALA A 22 4.17 -9.01 -3.95
C ALA A 22 3.09 -8.00 -4.41
N THR A 23 1.82 -8.36 -4.29
CA THR A 23 0.69 -7.46 -4.58
C THR A 23 0.74 -6.21 -3.70
N ILE A 24 0.97 -6.37 -2.39
CA ILE A 24 1.10 -5.22 -1.49
C ILE A 24 2.29 -4.33 -1.89
N TYR A 25 3.43 -4.91 -2.27
CA TYR A 25 4.55 -4.12 -2.77
C TYR A 25 4.21 -3.34 -4.04
N ARG A 26 3.48 -3.93 -4.98
CA ARG A 26 3.01 -3.23 -6.19
C ARG A 26 2.08 -2.06 -5.84
N MET A 27 1.12 -2.27 -4.93
CA MET A 27 0.23 -1.20 -4.45
C MET A 27 0.99 -0.04 -3.80
N LEU A 28 2.00 -0.36 -2.98
CA LEU A 28 2.86 0.66 -2.38
C LEU A 28 3.66 1.43 -3.43
N SER A 29 4.28 0.72 -4.37
CA SER A 29 5.01 1.34 -5.47
C SER A 29 4.09 2.22 -6.32
N ALA A 30 2.87 1.76 -6.61
CA ALA A 30 1.89 2.53 -7.35
C ALA A 30 1.56 3.86 -6.65
N ARG A 31 1.46 3.86 -5.31
CA ARG A 31 1.24 5.10 -4.56
C ARG A 31 2.43 6.07 -4.64
N GLU A 32 3.66 5.54 -4.67
CA GLU A 32 4.86 6.37 -4.87
C GLU A 32 4.91 6.95 -6.29
N TYR A 33 4.56 6.15 -7.30
CA TYR A 33 4.46 6.63 -8.68
C TYR A 33 3.35 7.66 -8.87
N ALA A 34 2.17 7.46 -8.29
CA ALA A 34 1.07 8.42 -8.32
C ALA A 34 1.51 9.77 -7.74
N ALA A 35 2.25 9.78 -6.63
CA ALA A 35 2.81 11.01 -6.06
C ALA A 35 3.82 11.69 -7.00
N LYS A 36 4.70 10.91 -7.66
CA LYS A 36 5.66 11.44 -8.65
C LYS A 36 4.97 11.99 -9.91
N ILE A 37 3.86 11.39 -10.32
CA ILE A 37 3.05 11.86 -11.45
C ILE A 37 2.37 13.18 -11.07
N GLU A 38 1.82 13.26 -9.87
CA GLU A 38 1.20 14.49 -9.35
C GLU A 38 2.20 15.65 -9.26
N THR A 39 3.47 15.38 -8.93
CA THR A 39 4.54 16.40 -8.92
C THR A 39 5.15 16.66 -10.30
N GLY A 40 4.71 15.96 -11.35
CA GLY A 40 5.26 16.06 -12.71
C GLY A 40 6.68 15.48 -12.88
N GLU A 41 7.18 14.71 -11.91
CA GLU A 41 8.50 14.06 -11.99
C GLU A 41 8.47 12.81 -12.89
N LYS A 42 7.30 12.17 -13.03
CA LYS A 42 7.08 10.99 -13.89
C LYS A 42 5.75 11.09 -14.63
N GLN A 43 5.61 10.34 -15.70
CA GLN A 43 4.35 10.14 -16.40
C GLN A 43 3.80 8.72 -16.14
N VAL A 44 2.52 8.51 -16.46
CA VAL A 44 1.87 7.18 -16.30
C VAL A 44 2.59 6.11 -17.13
N GLU A 45 3.13 6.49 -18.28
CA GLU A 45 3.94 5.63 -19.16
C GLU A 45 5.24 5.15 -18.51
N ASP A 46 5.86 5.95 -17.63
CA ASP A 46 7.06 5.57 -16.88
C ASP A 46 6.81 4.53 -15.78
N VAL A 47 5.54 4.26 -15.46
CA VAL A 47 5.14 3.29 -14.45
C VAL A 47 5.23 1.88 -15.05
N PRO A 48 5.85 0.90 -14.37
CA PRO A 48 5.86 -0.49 -14.81
C PRO A 48 4.46 -1.05 -15.08
N ALA A 49 4.31 -1.86 -16.14
CA ALA A 49 3.01 -2.37 -16.56
C ALA A 49 2.27 -3.18 -15.49
N ASP A 50 3.00 -3.87 -14.60
CA ASP A 50 2.43 -4.63 -13.49
C ASP A 50 2.01 -3.76 -12.29
N VAL A 51 2.47 -2.52 -12.23
CA VAL A 51 2.15 -1.54 -11.17
C VAL A 51 1.03 -0.59 -11.60
N ARG A 52 0.93 -0.27 -12.90
CA ARG A 52 -0.11 0.61 -13.47
C ARG A 52 -1.54 0.31 -13.00
N PRO A 53 -2.00 -0.96 -12.91
CA PRO A 53 -3.37 -1.27 -12.46
C PRO A 53 -3.67 -0.79 -11.04
N TYR A 54 -2.63 -0.54 -10.24
CA TYR A 54 -2.74 -0.15 -8.84
C TYR A 54 -2.55 1.35 -8.62
N LEU A 55 -2.36 2.18 -9.66
CA LEU A 55 -2.16 3.63 -9.49
C LEU A 55 -3.31 4.30 -8.76
N ASP A 56 -4.54 3.90 -9.08
CA ASP A 56 -5.77 4.46 -8.52
C ASP A 56 -6.32 3.65 -7.33
N CYS A 57 -5.62 2.61 -6.86
CA CYS A 57 -6.15 1.75 -5.80
C CYS A 57 -6.25 2.45 -4.44
N GLY A 58 -5.62 3.63 -4.26
CA GLY A 58 -5.74 4.43 -3.04
C GLY A 58 -5.13 3.77 -1.80
N PHE A 59 -4.23 2.80 -1.97
CA PHE A 59 -3.65 2.03 -0.87
C PHE A 59 -2.93 2.94 0.15
N PRO A 60 -3.01 2.65 1.46
CA PRO A 60 -2.44 3.49 2.49
C PRO A 60 -0.92 3.62 2.40
N ARG A 61 -0.42 4.81 2.75
CA ARG A 61 1.01 5.11 2.74
C ARG A 61 1.72 4.40 3.90
N PRO A 62 2.95 3.93 3.68
CA PRO A 62 3.74 3.37 4.77
C PRO A 62 4.10 4.48 5.77
N VAL A 63 3.78 4.24 7.04
CA VAL A 63 4.03 5.19 8.15
C VAL A 63 5.52 5.30 8.44
N LYS A 64 6.26 4.21 8.25
CA LYS A 64 7.72 4.19 8.43
C LYS A 64 8.36 3.21 7.47
N LYS A 65 9.29 3.69 6.65
CA LYS A 65 10.26 2.85 5.95
C LYS A 65 11.41 2.59 6.91
N ILE A 66 11.41 1.46 7.63
CA ILE A 66 12.51 1.10 8.53
C ILE A 66 13.59 0.42 7.68
N GLY A 67 14.37 1.21 6.92
CA GLY A 67 15.48 0.71 6.10
C GLY A 67 15.18 -0.59 5.34
N SER A 68 16.09 -1.56 5.40
CA SER A 68 15.98 -2.91 4.82
C SER A 68 15.00 -3.85 5.55
N LEU A 69 14.41 -3.45 6.69
CA LEU A 69 13.51 -4.28 7.51
C LEU A 69 12.04 -4.21 7.08
N GLY A 70 11.77 -3.55 5.96
CA GLY A 70 10.44 -3.48 5.35
C GLY A 70 9.59 -2.32 5.84
N ALA A 71 8.68 -1.88 4.99
CA ALA A 71 7.73 -0.83 5.31
C ALA A 71 6.71 -1.28 6.38
N ARG A 72 6.38 -0.38 7.30
CA ARG A 72 5.32 -0.56 8.29
C ARG A 72 4.09 0.26 7.90
N LEU A 73 2.93 -0.37 7.95
CA LEU A 73 1.65 0.24 7.63
C LEU A 73 0.85 0.48 8.91
N SER A 74 0.05 1.55 8.94
CA SER A 74 -0.95 1.71 10.00
C SER A 74 -2.01 0.65 9.82
N ARG A 75 -2.28 -0.11 10.88
CA ARG A 75 -3.33 -1.13 10.85
C ARG A 75 -4.68 -0.51 10.56
N ALA A 76 -5.01 0.58 11.25
CA ALA A 76 -6.29 1.28 11.11
C ALA A 76 -6.51 1.79 9.68
N GLU A 77 -5.46 2.29 9.02
CA GLU A 77 -5.54 2.75 7.63
C GLU A 77 -5.77 1.60 6.65
N VAL A 78 -5.15 0.43 6.89
CA VAL A 78 -5.37 -0.77 6.10
C VAL A 78 -6.79 -1.30 6.30
N GLU A 79 -7.28 -1.35 7.53
CA GLU A 79 -8.66 -1.76 7.83
C GLU A 79 -9.68 -0.80 7.22
N ALA A 80 -9.45 0.51 7.32
CA ALA A 80 -10.29 1.52 6.68
C ALA A 80 -10.28 1.40 5.16
N TRP A 81 -9.12 1.12 4.56
CA TRP A 81 -9.03 0.88 3.12
C TRP A 81 -9.81 -0.37 2.71
N ILE A 82 -9.65 -1.50 3.41
CA ILE A 82 -10.43 -2.72 3.16
C ILE A 82 -11.93 -2.42 3.27
N ALA A 83 -12.35 -1.72 4.32
CA ALA A 83 -13.75 -1.35 4.52
C ALA A 83 -14.32 -0.51 3.36
N ARG A 84 -13.50 0.37 2.75
CA ARG A 84 -13.90 1.16 1.57
C ARG A 84 -14.02 0.32 0.30
N GLN A 85 -13.24 -0.75 0.15
CA GLN A 85 -13.32 -1.64 -1.02
C GLN A 85 -14.53 -2.58 -0.97
N VAL A 86 -15.04 -2.87 0.24
CA VAL A 86 -16.14 -3.82 0.47
C VAL A 86 -17.52 -3.13 0.43
N GLN A 87 -17.59 -1.79 0.44
CA GLN A 87 -18.86 -1.07 0.30
C GLN A 87 -19.25 -0.93 -1.18
N PRO A 88 -20.41 -1.49 -1.60
CA PRO A 88 -20.91 -1.43 -2.98
C PRO A 88 -21.39 -0.04 -3.41
#